data_AF-A0A0G1V8C3-F1
#
_entry.id   AF-A0A0G1V8C3-F1
#
_cell.length_a   1.000
_cell.length_b   1.000
_cell.length_c   1.000
_cell.angle_alpha   90.00
_cell.angle_beta   90.00
_cell.angle_gamma   90.00
#
_symmetry.space_group_name_H-M   'P 1'
#
loop_
_entity.id
_entity.type
_entity.pdbx_description
1 polymer ?
#
loop_
_entity_poly.entity_id
_entity_poly.type
_entity_poly.pdbx_seq_one_letter_code
_entity_poly.pdbx_strand_id
1 'polypeptide(L)'
;MTKLQITLTDEDQLLSMRAAVLGYDVTKYAKFVLAQDAIEQLATVPTFVATPKMNSSLKKALKDDSLGKSVESKLELFLLNKNHNSFR
;
A
#
# COMPACT_ATOMS: atom_id res chain seq x y z
N MET A 1 21.57 -2.97 -1.58
CA MET A 1 21.21 -1.56 -1.87
C MET A 1 20.83 -1.46 -3.33
N THR A 2 19.61 -1.03 -3.63
CA THR A 2 19.14 -0.88 -5.03
C THR A 2 19.48 0.51 -5.52
N LYS A 3 20.29 0.62 -6.57
CA LYS A 3 20.64 1.89 -7.20
C LYS A 3 19.72 2.10 -8.40
N LEU A 4 18.98 3.20 -8.40
CA LEU A 4 18.19 3.66 -9.54
C LEU A 4 19.01 4.67 -10.34
N GLN A 5 19.17 4.43 -11.64
CA GLN A 5 19.74 5.37 -12.58
C GLN A 5 18.63 5.80 -13.54
N ILE A 6 18.28 7.08 -13.49
CA ILE A 6 17.26 7.69 -14.34
C ILE A 6 17.99 8.72 -15.19
N THR A 7 17.81 8.62 -16.51
CA THR A 7 18.27 9.65 -17.44
C THR A 7 17.08 10.52 -17.77
N LEU A 8 17.23 11.82 -17.56
CA LEU A 8 16.19 12.81 -17.80
C LEU A 8 16.47 13.49 -19.14
N THR A 9 15.41 13.83 -19.87
CA THR A 9 15.48 14.55 -21.15
C THR A 9 15.55 16.06 -20.91
N ASP A 10 15.71 16.87 -21.96
CA ASP A 10 15.92 18.32 -21.87
C ASP A 10 14.81 19.12 -21.13
N GLU A 11 13.67 18.49 -20.82
CA GLU A 11 12.59 19.06 -19.99
C GLU A 11 12.93 19.17 -18.49
N ASP A 12 14.13 18.75 -18.10
CA ASP A 12 14.60 18.66 -16.71
C ASP A 12 14.68 19.99 -15.95
N GLN A 13 14.66 21.10 -16.68
CA GLN A 13 14.60 22.43 -16.09
C GLN A 13 13.36 22.59 -15.21
N LEU A 14 12.23 21.98 -15.59
CA LEU A 14 11.00 22.05 -14.81
C LEU A 14 11.16 21.36 -13.45
N LEU A 15 11.85 20.22 -13.41
CA LEU A 15 12.08 19.45 -12.19
C LEU A 15 13.00 20.21 -11.24
N SER A 16 14.04 20.83 -11.80
CA SER A 16 14.98 21.69 -11.08
C SER A 16 14.31 22.94 -10.51
N MET A 17 13.46 23.60 -11.30
CA MET A 17 12.68 24.77 -10.86
C MET A 17 11.74 24.41 -9.70
N ARG A 18 11.02 23.29 -9.80
CA ARG A 18 10.12 22.83 -8.72
C ARG A 18 10.87 22.41 -7.47
N ALA A 19 12.03 21.77 -7.62
CA ALA A 19 12.91 21.45 -6.50
C ALA A 19 13.37 22.73 -5.77
N ALA A 20 13.79 23.76 -6.52
CA ALA A 20 14.24 25.03 -5.97
C ALA A 20 13.15 25.77 -5.18
N VAL A 21 11.90 25.77 -5.65
CA VAL A 21 10.76 26.37 -4.93
C VAL A 21 10.58 25.76 -3.54
N LEU A 22 10.88 24.46 -3.40
CA LEU A 22 10.77 23.74 -2.13
C LEU A 22 12.09 23.73 -1.34
N GLY A 23 13.14 24.37 -1.84
CA GLY A 23 14.48 24.37 -1.22
C GLY A 23 15.15 22.99 -1.23
N TYR A 24 14.77 22.13 -2.18
CA TYR A 24 15.34 20.79 -2.32
C TYR A 24 16.34 20.72 -3.48
N ASP A 25 17.33 19.84 -3.32
CA ASP A 25 18.13 19.36 -4.45
C ASP A 25 17.25 18.49 -5.37
N VAL A 26 17.56 18.48 -6.66
CA VAL A 26 16.83 17.77 -7.72
C VAL A 26 16.71 16.28 -7.37
N THR A 27 17.78 15.67 -6.86
CA THR A 27 17.77 14.26 -6.43
C THR A 27 16.77 14.01 -5.30
N LYS A 28 16.70 14.92 -4.32
CA LYS A 28 15.80 14.79 -3.18
C LYS A 28 14.35 14.99 -3.60
N TYR A 29 14.11 15.96 -4.47
CA TYR A 29 12.79 16.20 -5.05
C TYR A 29 12.32 15.03 -5.91
N ALA A 30 13.18 14.46 -6.76
CA ALA A 30 12.85 13.28 -7.56
C ALA A 30 12.45 12.08 -6.68
N LYS A 31 13.20 11.82 -5.60
CA LYS A 31 12.83 10.77 -4.63
C LYS A 31 11.48 11.04 -3.97
N PHE A 32 11.20 12.29 -3.64
CA PHE A 32 9.93 12.68 -3.04
C PHE A 32 8.75 12.41 -3.99
N VAL A 33 8.86 12.85 -5.24
CA VAL A 33 7.82 12.63 -6.27
C VAL A 33 7.60 11.13 -6.52
N LEU A 34 8.68 10.36 -6.67
CA LEU A 34 8.58 8.90 -6.86
C LEU A 34 7.94 8.20 -5.65
N ALA A 35 8.27 8.64 -4.43
CA ALA A 35 7.67 8.07 -3.23
C ALA A 35 6.18 8.41 -3.13
N GLN A 36 5.79 9.63 -3.48
CA GLN A 36 4.39 10.04 -3.50
C GLN A 36 3.58 9.19 -4.49
N ASP A 37 4.05 9.07 -5.74
CA ASP A 37 3.36 8.30 -6.78
C ASP A 37 3.27 6.81 -6.41
N ALA A 38 4.33 6.24 -5.82
CA ALA A 38 4.30 4.87 -5.32
C ALA A 38 3.23 4.67 -4.22
N ILE A 39 3.06 5.64 -3.32
CA ILE A 39 2.04 5.58 -2.27
C ILE A 39 0.63 5.70 -2.88
N GLU A 40 0.43 6.60 -3.84
CA GLU A 40 -0.84 6.77 -4.53
C GLU A 40 -1.24 5.49 -5.29
N GLN A 41 -0.29 4.84 -5.95
CA GLN A 41 -0.52 3.55 -6.62
C GLN A 41 -0.83 2.43 -5.60
N LEU A 42 -0.15 2.40 -4.45
CA LEU A 42 -0.45 1.47 -3.36
C LEU A 42 -1.83 1.70 -2.72
N ALA A 43 -2.28 2.96 -2.66
CA ALA A 43 -3.62 3.30 -2.16
C ALA A 43 -4.73 2.73 -3.05
N THR A 44 -4.41 2.38 -4.29
CA THR A 44 -5.28 1.65 -5.20
C THR A 44 -5.26 0.16 -4.84
N VAL A 45 -5.69 -0.17 -3.62
CA VAL A 45 -5.87 -1.57 -3.19
C VAL A 45 -6.88 -2.22 -4.14
N PRO A 46 -6.58 -3.38 -4.74
CA PRO A 46 -7.53 -4.05 -5.61
C PRO A 46 -8.80 -4.36 -4.81
N THR A 47 -9.90 -3.69 -5.17
CA THR A 47 -11.20 -3.93 -4.57
C THR A 47 -11.82 -5.12 -5.28
N PHE A 48 -11.91 -6.25 -4.57
CA PHE A 48 -12.61 -7.43 -5.08
C PHE A 48 -14.09 -7.35 -4.72
N VAL A 49 -14.97 -7.48 -5.70
CA VAL A 49 -16.41 -7.60 -5.44
C VAL A 49 -16.66 -8.89 -4.68
N ALA A 50 -17.21 -8.78 -3.48
CA ALA A 50 -17.53 -9.93 -2.66
C ALA A 50 -18.56 -10.83 -3.36
N THR A 51 -18.24 -12.12 -3.48
CA THR A 51 -19.21 -13.09 -4.00
C THR A 51 -20.43 -13.20 -3.05
N PRO A 52 -21.61 -13.63 -3.53
CA PRO A 52 -22.81 -13.74 -2.69
C PRO A 52 -22.59 -14.61 -1.44
N LYS A 53 -21.79 -15.67 -1.55
CA LYS A 53 -21.39 -16.52 -0.42
C LYS A 53 -20.55 -15.75 0.61
N MET A 54 -19.57 -14.98 0.15
CA MET A 54 -18.70 -14.19 1.02
C MET A 54 -19.48 -13.10 1.77
N ASN A 55 -20.43 -12.43 1.11
CA ASN A 55 -21.33 -11.47 1.74
C ASN A 55 -22.22 -12.11 2.82
N SER A 56 -22.70 -13.34 2.60
CA SER A 56 -23.49 -14.05 3.60
C SER A 56 -22.67 -14.41 4.85
N SER A 57 -21.40 -14.81 4.66
CA SER A 57 -20.46 -15.08 5.75
C SER A 57 -20.09 -13.82 6.53
N LEU A 58 -19.85 -12.70 5.84
CA LEU A 58 -19.57 -11.40 6.47
C LEU A 58 -20.75 -10.92 7.32
N LYS A 59 -21.98 -10.99 6.79
CA LYS A 59 -23.19 -10.65 7.54
C LYS A 59 -23.38 -11.51 8.78
N LYS A 60 -23.06 -12.80 8.68
CA LYS A 60 -23.10 -13.73 9.81
C LYS A 60 -22.04 -13.36 10.86
N ALA A 61 -20.80 -13.11 10.43
CA ALA A 61 -19.71 -12.72 11.33
C ALA A 61 -20.01 -11.40 12.07
N LEU A 62 -20.51 -10.37 11.36
CA LEU A 62 -20.92 -9.09 11.98
C LEU A 62 -22.06 -9.29 13.01
N LYS A 63 -23.00 -10.19 12.71
CA LYS A 63 -24.11 -10.51 13.61
C LYS A 63 -23.62 -11.27 14.85
N ASP A 64 -22.74 -12.24 14.67
CA ASP A 64 -22.17 -13.02 15.77
C ASP A 64 -21.29 -12.14 16.68
N ASP A 65 -20.61 -11.14 16.13
CA ASP A 65 -19.84 -10.14 16.88
C ASP A 65 -20.72 -9.19 17.69
N SER A 66 -21.79 -8.66 17.08
CA SER A 66 -22.77 -7.83 17.80
C SER A 66 -23.46 -8.55 18.97
N LEU A 67 -23.45 -9.89 18.95
CA LEU A 67 -24.03 -10.75 19.99
C LEU A 67 -22.99 -11.23 21.02
N GLY A 68 -21.74 -10.75 20.93
CA GLY A 68 -20.66 -11.14 21.85
C GLY A 68 -20.26 -12.61 21.73
N LYS A 69 -20.58 -13.27 20.61
CA LYS A 69 -20.26 -14.69 20.36
C LYS A 69 -18.95 -14.88 19.58
N SER A 70 -18.20 -13.80 19.39
CA SER A 70 -16.88 -13.80 18.77
C SER A 70 -15.92 -14.65 19.60
N VAL A 71 -15.77 -15.91 19.23
CA VAL A 71 -14.63 -16.71 19.66
C VAL A 71 -13.43 -16.13 18.92
N GLU A 72 -12.46 -15.61 19.67
CA GLU A 72 -11.15 -15.19 19.17
C GLU A 72 -10.67 -16.21 18.13
N SER A 73 -10.72 -15.82 16.86
CA SER A 73 -10.46 -16.70 15.74
C SER A 73 -8.96 -17.00 15.73
N LYS A 74 -8.55 -18.06 16.45
CA LYS A 74 -7.17 -18.59 16.40
C LYS A 74 -6.68 -18.91 14.98
N LEU A 75 -7.58 -18.91 13.99
CA LEU A 75 -7.27 -18.99 12.56
C LEU A 75 -6.68 -17.69 11.97
N GLU A 76 -7.02 -16.50 12.48
CA GLU A 76 -6.40 -15.25 12.03
C GLU A 76 -4.96 -15.11 12.54
N LEU A 77 -4.69 -15.52 13.79
CA LEU A 77 -3.32 -15.54 14.32
C LEU A 77 -2.43 -16.55 13.57
N PHE A 78 -3.00 -17.67 13.10
CA PHE A 78 -2.24 -18.70 12.36
C PHE A 78 -1.94 -18.28 10.90
N LEU A 79 -2.86 -17.57 10.25
CA LEU A 79 -2.66 -17.08 8.88
C LEU A 79 -1.75 -15.84 8.81
N LEU A 80 -1.75 -14.99 9.85
CA LEU A 80 -0.78 -13.88 9.97
C LEU A 80 0.65 -14.37 10.26
N ASN A 81 0.84 -15.44 11.05
CA ASN A 81 2.18 -15.93 11.41
C ASN A 81 2.85 -16.79 10.32
N LYS A 82 2.09 -17.38 9.38
CA LYS A 82 2.68 -18.14 8.27
C LYS A 82 3.21 -17.27 7.13
N ASN A 83 2.64 -16.08 6.91
CA ASN A 83 3.10 -15.16 5.86
C ASN A 83 4.41 -14.44 6.22
N HIS A 84 4.86 -14.49 7.48
CA HIS A 84 6.18 -13.98 7.88
C HIS A 84 7.34 -14.97 7.69
N ASN A 85 7.08 -16.24 7.34
CA ASN A 85 8.13 -17.26 7.20
C ASN A 85 8.31 -17.83 5.77
N SER A 86 7.70 -17.23 4.74
CA SER A 86 7.88 -17.67 3.34
C SER A 86 8.64 -16.70 2.44
N PHE A 87 9.31 -15.69 3.00
CA PHE A 87 10.37 -14.94 2.30
C PHE A 87 11.71 -15.21 2.97
N ARG A 88 12.26 -16.39 2.67
CA ARG A 88 13.71 -16.58 2.57
C ARG A 88 14.12 -16.28 1.14
#